data_AF-A0A7K2KYB2-F1
#
_entry.id   AF-A0A7K2KYB2-F1
#
_cell.length_a   1.000
_cell.length_b   1.000
_cell.length_c   1.000
_cell.angle_alpha   90.00
_cell.angle_beta   90.00
_cell.angle_gamma   90.00
#
_symmetry.space_group_name_H-M   'P 1'
#
loop_
_entity.id
_entity.type
_entity.pdbx_description
1 polymer ?
#
loop_
_entity_poly.entity_id
_entity_poly.type
_entity_poly.pdbx_seq_one_letter_code
_entity_poly.pdbx_strand_id
1 'polypeptide(L)'
;VTEFDRYADELRGMLDQAVTSAERQLFDLRTAAADDSRILGALGDGGLLPPGPDVLATVEYLGEHGIPALPGWRYLAQAVDPVDHARVLAARPELVDGVVITDPVSYGRAREVLGTAALLPRSAVAVGTAAALLAPVPAQRAGDDTGVFLVPPNPAMHDEHAADEERHALRARAAARDEEIRALAARLAGDRSLAARIGSWRADCPPGMLAELAAVATSARETAEAATATLEEARTARAEADETAAEAAQVRDERQEAAQRARRVADALAGLAFRLRERSAWQAKLRELA
;
A
#
# COMPACT_ATOMS: atom_id res chain seq x y z
N VAL A 1 0.48 -12.65 19.65
CA VAL A 1 1.82 -12.01 19.62
C VAL A 1 2.92 -13.02 19.32
N THR A 2 3.00 -14.14 20.05
CA THR A 2 3.94 -15.24 19.75
C THR A 2 3.77 -15.84 18.36
N GLU A 3 2.53 -15.99 17.87
CA GLU A 3 2.30 -16.46 16.50
C GLU A 3 2.77 -15.46 15.45
N PHE A 4 2.58 -14.16 15.71
CA PHE A 4 3.08 -13.10 14.84
C PHE A 4 4.62 -13.07 14.80
N ASP A 5 5.27 -13.27 15.95
CA ASP A 5 6.73 -13.40 16.04
C ASP A 5 7.28 -14.57 15.23
N ARG A 6 6.53 -15.67 15.11
CA ARG A 6 6.94 -16.80 14.28
C ARG A 6 6.76 -16.53 12.79
N TYR A 7 5.68 -15.88 12.38
CA TYR A 7 5.32 -15.71 10.97
C TYR A 7 5.73 -14.36 10.37
N ALA A 8 6.25 -13.41 11.15
CA ALA A 8 6.53 -12.05 10.67
C ALA A 8 7.48 -12.00 9.46
N ASP A 9 8.50 -12.85 9.43
CA ASP A 9 9.46 -12.87 8.32
C ASP A 9 8.86 -13.51 7.06
N GLU A 10 8.03 -14.53 7.23
CA GLU A 10 7.27 -15.15 6.14
C GLU A 10 6.23 -14.18 5.56
N LEU A 11 5.46 -13.50 6.43
CA LEU A 11 4.50 -12.47 6.05
C LEU A 11 5.17 -11.32 5.30
N ARG A 12 6.35 -10.89 5.76
CA ARG A 12 7.14 -9.87 5.06
C ARG A 12 7.57 -10.36 3.68
N GLY A 13 8.07 -11.60 3.58
CA GLY A 13 8.44 -12.19 2.28
C GLY A 13 7.25 -12.29 1.32
N MET A 14 6.08 -12.69 1.81
CA MET A 14 4.85 -12.73 1.02
C MET A 14 4.41 -11.33 0.54
N LEU A 15 4.52 -10.32 1.41
CA LEU A 15 4.23 -8.93 1.05
C LEU A 15 5.21 -8.40 0.00
N ASP A 16 6.50 -8.65 0.15
CA ASP A 16 7.52 -8.20 -0.81
C ASP A 16 7.31 -8.85 -2.19
N GLN A 17 6.92 -10.14 -2.23
CA GLN A 17 6.54 -10.83 -3.47
C GLN A 17 5.27 -10.24 -4.09
N ALA A 18 4.24 -9.99 -3.28
CA ALA A 18 3.00 -9.39 -3.73
C ALA A 18 3.22 -7.97 -4.29
N VAL A 19 4.04 -7.15 -3.60
CA VAL A 19 4.46 -5.82 -4.04
C VAL A 19 5.17 -5.90 -5.40
N THR A 20 6.15 -6.79 -5.54
CA THR A 20 6.88 -6.98 -6.81
C THR A 20 5.95 -7.39 -7.96
N SER A 21 5.01 -8.30 -7.69
CA SER A 21 4.03 -8.74 -8.68
C SER A 21 3.08 -7.61 -9.09
N ALA A 22 2.57 -6.87 -8.11
CA ALA A 22 1.66 -5.76 -8.34
C ALA A 22 2.35 -4.58 -9.06
N GLU A 23 3.63 -4.34 -8.81
CA GLU A 23 4.43 -3.35 -9.53
C GLU A 23 4.55 -3.67 -11.02
N ARG A 24 4.78 -4.94 -11.38
CA ARG A 24 4.81 -5.38 -12.78
C ARG A 24 3.46 -5.19 -13.45
N GLN A 25 2.38 -5.63 -12.80
CA GLN A 25 1.03 -5.45 -13.32
C GLN A 25 0.69 -3.95 -13.50
N LEU A 26 1.08 -3.11 -12.55
CA LEU A 26 0.87 -1.65 -12.63
C LEU A 26 1.65 -1.02 -13.79
N PHE A 27 2.86 -1.51 -14.07
CA PHE A 27 3.65 -1.09 -15.22
C PHE A 27 2.93 -1.44 -16.52
N ASP A 28 2.51 -2.70 -16.69
CA ASP A 28 1.81 -3.17 -17.89
C ASP A 28 0.51 -2.38 -18.14
N LEU A 29 -0.28 -2.14 -17.08
CA LEU A 29 -1.51 -1.34 -17.16
C LEU A 29 -1.22 0.11 -17.58
N ARG A 30 -0.17 0.73 -17.03
CA ARG A 30 0.22 2.11 -17.40
C ARG A 30 0.72 2.20 -18.84
N THR A 31 1.43 1.19 -19.31
CA THR A 31 1.86 1.11 -20.72
C THR A 31 0.64 1.02 -21.65
N ALA A 32 -0.33 0.16 -21.33
CA ALA A 32 -1.58 0.07 -22.08
C ALA A 32 -2.39 1.37 -22.03
N ALA A 33 -2.50 2.01 -20.87
CA ALA A 33 -3.19 3.30 -20.73
C ALA A 33 -2.52 4.44 -21.53
N ALA A 34 -1.18 4.44 -21.60
CA ALA A 34 -0.44 5.39 -22.41
C ALA A 34 -0.70 5.16 -23.91
N ASP A 35 -0.89 3.91 -24.34
CA ASP A 35 -1.26 3.59 -25.72
C ASP A 35 -2.69 4.04 -26.03
N ASP A 36 -3.66 3.74 -25.17
CA ASP A 36 -5.04 4.21 -25.30
C ASP A 36 -5.10 5.75 -25.37
N SER A 37 -4.33 6.44 -24.52
CA SER A 37 -4.24 7.91 -24.52
C SER A 37 -3.63 8.45 -25.80
N ARG A 38 -2.64 7.75 -26.38
CA ARG A 38 -2.05 8.11 -27.67
C ARG A 38 -3.07 7.98 -28.80
N ILE A 39 -3.85 6.89 -28.81
CA ILE A 39 -4.90 6.66 -29.80
C ILE A 39 -6.01 7.72 -29.65
N LEU A 40 -6.43 8.02 -28.42
CA LEU A 40 -7.40 9.09 -28.14
C LEU A 40 -6.89 10.48 -28.54
N GLY A 41 -5.61 10.77 -28.29
CA GLY A 41 -4.97 12.01 -28.73
C GLY A 41 -4.90 12.13 -30.26
N ALA A 42 -4.63 11.03 -30.95
CA ALA A 42 -4.67 10.97 -32.41
C ALA A 42 -6.09 11.16 -32.97
N LEU A 43 -7.11 10.65 -32.27
CA LEU A 43 -8.52 10.79 -32.65
C LEU A 43 -9.06 12.23 -32.50
N GLY A 44 -8.44 13.08 -31.68
CA GLY A 44 -8.81 14.50 -31.54
C GLY A 44 -10.26 14.75 -31.11
N ASP A 45 -10.73 15.99 -31.31
CA ASP A 45 -12.04 16.47 -30.82
C ASP A 45 -13.21 16.32 -31.82
N GLY A 46 -12.96 15.85 -33.05
CA GLY A 46 -14.03 15.61 -34.01
C GLY A 46 -13.54 15.20 -35.39
N GLY A 47 -13.85 13.97 -35.81
CA GLY A 47 -13.60 13.46 -37.15
C GLY A 47 -13.10 12.00 -37.17
N LEU A 48 -13.07 11.46 -38.39
CA LEU A 48 -12.50 10.16 -38.74
C LEU A 48 -11.08 9.99 -38.21
N LEU A 49 -10.62 8.74 -38.07
CA LEU A 49 -9.23 8.42 -37.70
C LEU A 49 -8.24 9.23 -38.58
N PRO A 50 -7.19 9.85 -38.00
CA PRO A 50 -6.23 10.61 -38.79
C PRO A 50 -5.56 9.72 -39.86
N PRO A 51 -5.31 10.24 -41.08
CA PRO A 51 -4.62 9.50 -42.11
C PRO A 51 -3.16 9.24 -41.71
N GLY A 52 -2.51 8.30 -42.40
CA GLY A 52 -1.09 8.01 -42.18
C GLY A 52 -0.21 9.27 -42.31
N PRO A 53 0.92 9.35 -41.58
CA PRO A 53 1.74 10.56 -41.49
C PRO A 53 2.24 11.04 -42.87
N ASP A 54 2.52 10.11 -43.78
CA ASP A 54 2.98 10.40 -45.14
C ASP A 54 1.87 11.04 -46.01
N VAL A 55 0.61 10.60 -45.83
CA VAL A 55 -0.55 11.18 -46.52
C VAL A 55 -0.84 12.57 -45.98
N LEU A 56 -0.76 12.75 -44.66
CA LEU A 56 -0.96 14.05 -44.01
C LEU A 56 0.09 15.08 -44.48
N ALA A 57 1.37 14.71 -44.46
CA ALA A 57 2.46 15.57 -44.93
C ALA A 57 2.30 15.97 -46.40
N THR A 58 1.81 15.06 -47.24
CA THR A 58 1.54 15.34 -48.66
C THR A 58 0.40 16.34 -48.84
N VAL A 59 -0.69 16.21 -48.06
CA VAL A 59 -1.84 17.13 -48.11
C VAL A 59 -1.46 18.51 -47.60
N GLU A 60 -0.70 18.59 -46.49
CA GLU A 60 -0.21 19.86 -45.94
C GLU A 60 0.69 20.58 -46.94
N TYR A 61 1.65 19.86 -47.55
CA TYR A 61 2.56 20.42 -48.55
C TYR A 61 1.83 20.95 -49.78
N LEU A 62 0.80 20.24 -50.26
CA LEU A 62 -0.04 20.73 -51.36
C LEU A 62 -0.85 21.97 -50.96
N GLY A 63 -1.36 22.01 -49.73
CA GLY A 63 -2.06 23.15 -49.16
C GLY A 63 -1.20 24.41 -49.07
N GLU A 64 0.07 24.28 -48.66
CA GLU A 64 1.06 25.37 -48.63
C GLU A 64 1.29 25.98 -50.03
N HIS A 65 1.15 25.17 -51.08
CA HIS A 65 1.31 25.60 -52.48
C HIS A 65 -0.01 26.06 -53.12
N GLY A 66 -1.10 26.15 -52.33
CA GLY A 66 -2.41 26.61 -52.77
C GLY A 66 -3.17 25.59 -53.63
N ILE A 67 -2.85 24.30 -53.50
CA ILE A 67 -3.51 23.22 -54.24
C ILE A 67 -4.51 22.53 -53.30
N PRO A 68 -5.82 22.56 -53.61
CA PRO A 68 -6.82 21.97 -52.74
C PRO A 68 -6.77 20.44 -52.85
N ALA A 69 -6.39 19.80 -51.74
CA ALA A 69 -6.24 18.35 -51.63
C ALA A 69 -6.90 17.84 -50.34
N LEU A 70 -7.43 16.61 -50.40
CA LEU A 70 -8.03 15.92 -49.27
C LEU A 70 -7.47 14.49 -49.18
N PRO A 71 -7.32 13.91 -47.98
CA PRO A 71 -7.05 12.49 -47.83
C PRO A 71 -8.15 11.64 -48.49
N GLY A 72 -7.77 10.50 -49.08
CA GLY A 72 -8.65 9.58 -49.82
C GLY A 72 -9.85 9.10 -49.02
N TRP A 73 -9.65 8.69 -47.77
CA TRP A 73 -10.71 8.33 -46.84
C TRP A 73 -11.68 9.45 -46.53
N ARG A 74 -11.16 10.66 -46.34
CA ARG A 74 -11.98 11.84 -46.02
C ARG A 74 -12.85 12.22 -47.22
N TYR A 75 -12.31 12.06 -48.42
CA TYR A 75 -13.06 12.24 -49.65
C TYR A 75 -14.13 11.13 -49.83
N LEU A 76 -13.80 9.87 -49.55
CA LEU A 76 -14.75 8.75 -49.57
C LEU A 76 -15.94 9.00 -48.63
N ALA A 77 -15.67 9.41 -47.39
CA ALA A 77 -16.68 9.72 -46.39
C ALA A 77 -17.61 10.88 -46.78
N GLN A 78 -17.12 11.85 -47.55
CA GLN A 78 -17.89 13.03 -47.96
C GLN A 78 -18.66 12.82 -49.28
N ALA A 79 -18.13 12.02 -50.20
CA ALA A 79 -18.61 11.94 -51.58
C ALA A 79 -19.34 10.64 -51.92
N VAL A 80 -19.24 9.60 -51.08
CA VAL A 80 -19.82 8.27 -51.31
C VAL A 80 -20.70 7.86 -50.14
N ASP A 81 -21.82 7.20 -50.43
CA ASP A 81 -22.72 6.64 -49.41
C ASP A 81 -22.02 5.53 -48.61
N PRO A 82 -22.14 5.48 -47.27
CA PRO A 82 -21.54 4.44 -46.42
C PRO A 82 -21.80 3.01 -46.88
N VAL A 83 -22.96 2.72 -47.47
CA VAL A 83 -23.32 1.38 -47.97
C VAL A 83 -22.43 0.96 -49.14
N ASP A 84 -21.89 1.92 -49.89
CA ASP A 84 -21.04 1.69 -51.05
C ASP A 84 -19.54 1.75 -50.74
N HIS A 85 -19.14 2.15 -49.53
CA HIS A 85 -17.72 2.33 -49.15
C HIS A 85 -16.91 1.05 -49.36
N ALA A 86 -17.40 -0.10 -48.89
CA ALA A 86 -16.72 -1.38 -49.04
C ALA A 86 -16.51 -1.78 -50.51
N ARG A 87 -17.50 -1.48 -51.37
CA ARG A 87 -17.44 -1.77 -52.81
C ARG A 87 -16.41 -0.89 -53.52
N VAL A 88 -16.33 0.40 -53.17
CA VAL A 88 -15.36 1.34 -53.73
C VAL A 88 -13.94 0.97 -53.29
N LEU A 89 -13.75 0.59 -52.02
CA LEU A 89 -12.44 0.18 -51.50
C LEU A 89 -11.95 -1.14 -52.10
N ALA A 90 -12.83 -2.12 -52.28
CA ALA A 90 -12.48 -3.38 -52.92
C ALA A 90 -12.07 -3.18 -54.40
N ALA A 91 -12.68 -2.22 -55.08
CA ALA A 91 -12.34 -1.89 -56.45
C ALA A 91 -11.05 -1.05 -56.56
N ARG A 92 -10.73 -0.24 -55.54
CA ARG A 92 -9.64 0.74 -55.56
C ARG A 92 -8.98 0.86 -54.18
N PRO A 93 -8.12 -0.10 -53.80
CA PRO A 93 -7.40 -0.05 -52.52
C PRO A 93 -6.41 1.12 -52.43
N GLU A 94 -6.06 1.76 -53.55
CA GLU A 94 -5.16 2.93 -53.58
C GLU A 94 -5.76 4.16 -52.88
N LEU A 95 -7.08 4.19 -52.65
CA LEU A 95 -7.74 5.24 -51.87
C LEU A 95 -7.39 5.20 -50.38
N VAL A 96 -6.85 4.09 -49.88
CA VAL A 96 -6.47 3.92 -48.47
C VAL A 96 -5.31 4.85 -48.07
N ASP A 97 -4.28 4.93 -48.89
CA ASP A 97 -3.16 5.86 -48.68
C ASP A 97 -3.15 6.95 -49.77
N GLY A 98 -4.34 7.29 -50.26
CA GLY A 98 -4.53 8.19 -51.39
C GLY A 98 -4.67 9.66 -50.99
N VAL A 99 -4.24 10.56 -51.87
CA VAL A 99 -4.55 12.00 -51.83
C VAL A 99 -5.38 12.37 -53.04
N VAL A 100 -6.56 12.95 -52.78
CA VAL A 100 -7.51 13.39 -53.79
C VAL A 100 -7.36 14.87 -54.01
N ILE A 101 -7.02 15.24 -55.25
CA ILE A 101 -7.04 16.64 -55.70
C ILE A 101 -8.48 16.95 -56.12
N THR A 102 -9.09 17.92 -55.43
CA THR A 102 -10.50 18.27 -55.63
C THR A 102 -10.71 19.11 -56.89
N ASP A 103 -9.69 19.87 -57.32
CA ASP A 103 -9.70 20.63 -58.57
C ASP A 103 -8.90 19.89 -59.68
N PRO A 104 -9.56 19.42 -60.76
CA PRO A 104 -8.88 18.73 -61.86
C PRO A 104 -7.83 19.58 -62.59
N VAL A 105 -8.01 20.90 -62.64
CA VAL A 105 -7.09 21.82 -63.33
C VAL A 105 -5.76 21.92 -62.59
N SER A 106 -5.78 21.74 -61.28
CA SER A 106 -4.61 21.79 -60.40
C SER A 106 -3.76 20.51 -60.40
N TYR A 107 -4.20 19.42 -61.04
CA TYR A 107 -3.48 18.14 -61.06
C TYR A 107 -2.09 18.23 -61.68
N GLY A 108 -1.95 18.93 -62.81
CA GLY A 108 -0.65 19.10 -63.48
C GLY A 108 0.36 19.84 -62.60
N ARG A 109 -0.08 20.92 -61.94
CA ARG A 109 0.72 21.70 -61.00
C ARG A 109 1.10 20.89 -59.75
N ALA A 110 0.18 20.07 -59.24
CA ALA A 110 0.46 19.21 -58.08
C ALA A 110 1.55 18.18 -58.38
N ARG A 111 1.52 17.59 -59.58
CA ARG A 111 2.53 16.62 -60.02
C ARG A 111 3.92 17.26 -60.11
N GLU A 112 4.01 18.49 -60.60
CA GLU A 112 5.27 19.24 -60.66
C GLU A 112 5.79 19.58 -59.25
N VAL A 113 4.93 20.12 -58.39
CA VAL A 113 5.25 20.51 -57.00
C VAL A 113 5.72 19.30 -56.19
N LEU A 114 5.01 18.17 -56.25
CA LEU A 114 5.40 16.94 -55.57
C LEU A 114 6.65 16.30 -56.17
N GLY A 115 6.86 16.42 -57.49
CA GLY A 115 8.07 15.93 -58.16
C GLY A 115 9.33 16.68 -57.74
N THR A 116 9.20 17.94 -57.32
CA THR A 116 10.28 18.74 -56.74
C THR A 116 10.40 18.63 -55.22
N ALA A 117 9.41 18.01 -54.56
CA ALA A 117 9.36 17.91 -53.12
C ALA A 117 10.23 16.77 -52.59
N ALA A 118 11.12 17.06 -51.63
CA ALA A 118 11.93 16.05 -50.96
C ALA A 118 11.17 15.37 -49.79
N LEU A 119 9.92 14.96 -50.00
CA LEU A 119 9.06 14.44 -48.94
C LEU A 119 9.47 13.05 -48.42
N LEU A 120 10.19 12.26 -49.24
CA LEU A 120 10.73 10.93 -48.89
C LEU A 120 9.79 10.07 -48.02
N PRO A 121 8.54 9.82 -48.45
CA PRO A 121 7.57 9.09 -47.66
C PRO A 121 8.02 7.63 -47.43
N ARG A 122 7.62 7.06 -46.29
CA ARG A 122 7.95 5.66 -45.92
C ARG A 122 6.96 4.67 -46.51
N SER A 123 5.76 5.11 -46.92
CA SER A 123 4.78 4.34 -47.69
C SER A 123 4.50 4.96 -49.06
N ALA A 124 3.93 4.17 -49.98
CA ALA A 124 3.50 4.67 -51.28
C ALA A 124 2.19 5.47 -51.13
N VAL A 125 2.19 6.73 -51.60
CA VAL A 125 1.03 7.62 -51.55
C VAL A 125 0.46 7.80 -52.95
N ALA A 126 -0.79 7.39 -53.17
CA ALA A 126 -1.44 7.48 -54.47
C ALA A 126 -2.09 8.87 -54.66
N VAL A 127 -1.67 9.66 -55.65
CA VAL A 127 -2.23 11.00 -55.89
C VAL A 127 -3.07 11.01 -57.18
N GLY A 128 -4.36 11.34 -57.05
CA GLY A 128 -5.30 11.34 -58.17
C GLY A 128 -6.35 12.43 -58.07
N THR A 129 -7.05 12.71 -59.17
CA THR A 129 -8.23 13.59 -59.14
C THR A 129 -9.45 12.83 -58.64
N ALA A 130 -10.41 13.56 -58.07
CA ALA A 130 -11.73 13.03 -57.69
C ALA A 130 -12.38 12.18 -58.80
N ALA A 131 -12.38 12.69 -60.03
CA ALA A 131 -12.97 12.00 -61.19
C ALA A 131 -12.18 10.75 -61.59
N ALA A 132 -10.85 10.78 -61.51
CA ALA A 132 -10.03 9.61 -61.81
C ALA A 132 -10.23 8.51 -60.77
N LEU A 133 -10.40 8.87 -59.49
CA LEU A 133 -10.49 7.94 -58.37
C LEU A 133 -11.92 7.42 -58.10
N LEU A 134 -12.96 8.16 -58.46
CA LEU A 134 -14.37 7.73 -58.36
C LEU A 134 -15.02 7.39 -59.71
N ALA A 135 -14.26 7.36 -60.81
CA ALA A 135 -14.80 6.95 -62.10
C ALA A 135 -15.48 5.56 -61.97
N PRO A 136 -16.66 5.36 -62.59
CA PRO A 136 -17.45 4.15 -62.44
C PRO A 136 -16.57 2.93 -62.70
N VAL A 137 -16.48 2.08 -61.69
CA VAL A 137 -15.69 0.84 -61.74
C VAL A 137 -16.24 0.03 -62.92
N PRO A 138 -15.43 -0.30 -63.94
CA PRO A 138 -15.89 -1.20 -64.99
C PRO A 138 -16.30 -2.50 -64.31
N ALA A 139 -17.52 -2.98 -64.60
CA ALA A 139 -18.06 -4.17 -63.96
C ALA A 139 -17.07 -5.33 -64.07
N GLN A 140 -16.39 -5.66 -62.96
CA GLN A 140 -15.62 -6.89 -62.86
C GLN A 140 -16.60 -8.02 -63.10
N ARG A 141 -16.36 -8.80 -64.16
CA ARG A 141 -17.14 -10.01 -64.41
C ARG A 141 -17.00 -10.89 -63.16
N ALA A 142 -18.12 -11.30 -62.59
CA ALA A 142 -18.14 -12.25 -61.49
C ALA A 142 -17.36 -13.51 -61.92
N GLY A 143 -16.13 -13.68 -61.42
CA GLY A 143 -15.27 -14.82 -61.77
C GLY A 143 -13.76 -14.55 -61.90
N ASP A 144 -13.29 -13.30 -61.98
CA ASP A 144 -11.85 -13.03 -61.92
C ASP A 144 -11.37 -13.06 -60.46
N ASP A 145 -11.02 -14.26 -59.98
CA ASP A 145 -10.24 -14.42 -58.75
C ASP A 145 -8.81 -13.95 -59.02
N THR A 146 -8.53 -12.68 -58.71
CA THR A 146 -7.20 -12.08 -58.84
C THR A 146 -6.21 -12.65 -57.81
N GLY A 147 -6.64 -13.56 -56.93
CA GLY A 147 -5.83 -14.14 -55.86
C GLY A 147 -5.42 -13.14 -54.77
N VAL A 148 -5.96 -11.91 -54.80
CA VAL A 148 -5.67 -10.83 -53.87
C VAL A 148 -6.96 -10.46 -53.15
N PHE A 149 -6.98 -10.59 -51.83
CA PHE A 149 -8.09 -10.16 -50.97
C PHE A 149 -7.68 -8.92 -50.18
N LEU A 150 -8.59 -7.94 -50.10
CA LEU A 150 -8.41 -6.75 -49.28
C LEU A 150 -8.91 -7.06 -47.86
N VAL A 151 -8.06 -6.84 -46.85
CA VAL A 151 -8.54 -6.71 -45.47
C VAL A 151 -9.10 -5.30 -45.32
N PRO A 152 -10.42 -5.13 -45.11
CA PRO A 152 -10.98 -3.81 -44.96
C PRO A 152 -10.39 -3.15 -43.71
N PRO A 153 -9.95 -1.89 -43.81
CA PRO A 153 -9.43 -1.16 -42.67
C PRO A 153 -10.55 -0.74 -41.73
N ASN A 154 -10.19 -0.26 -40.54
CA ASN A 154 -11.14 0.07 -39.49
C ASN A 154 -12.22 1.04 -40.02
N PRO A 155 -13.53 0.73 -39.87
CA PRO A 155 -14.61 1.61 -40.33
C PRO A 155 -14.57 3.01 -39.74
N ALA A 156 -13.97 3.19 -38.56
CA ALA A 156 -13.69 4.50 -37.96
C ALA A 156 -12.81 5.43 -38.84
N MET A 157 -12.19 4.90 -39.91
CA MET A 157 -11.43 5.68 -40.89
C MET A 157 -12.32 6.37 -41.94
N HIS A 158 -13.54 5.89 -42.18
CA HIS A 158 -14.43 6.41 -43.25
C HIS A 158 -15.88 6.65 -42.83
N ASP A 159 -16.31 6.11 -41.70
CA ASP A 159 -17.64 6.33 -41.14
C ASP A 159 -17.53 7.09 -39.81
N GLU A 160 -18.20 8.24 -39.75
CA GLU A 160 -18.21 9.13 -38.57
C GLU A 160 -18.96 8.50 -37.39
N HIS A 161 -20.02 7.72 -37.63
CA HIS A 161 -20.73 7.01 -36.55
C HIS A 161 -19.85 5.89 -35.98
N ALA A 162 -19.17 5.13 -36.85
CA ALA A 162 -18.24 4.10 -36.41
C ALA A 162 -17.05 4.69 -35.65
N ALA A 163 -16.57 5.87 -36.06
CA ALA A 163 -15.53 6.60 -35.34
C ALA A 163 -16.00 7.04 -33.95
N ASP A 164 -17.24 7.52 -33.83
CA ASP A 164 -17.83 7.92 -32.54
C ASP A 164 -18.02 6.73 -31.60
N GLU A 165 -18.53 5.61 -32.10
CA GLU A 165 -18.67 4.37 -31.33
C GLU A 165 -17.31 3.85 -30.83
N GLU A 166 -16.30 3.81 -31.70
CA GLU A 166 -14.94 3.39 -31.32
C GLU A 166 -14.32 4.35 -30.29
N ARG A 167 -14.52 5.67 -30.45
CA ARG A 167 -14.10 6.67 -29.45
C ARG A 167 -14.78 6.44 -28.11
N HIS A 168 -16.08 6.17 -28.09
CA HIS A 168 -16.81 5.88 -26.86
C HIS A 168 -16.30 4.59 -26.20
N ALA A 169 -16.11 3.52 -26.98
CA ALA A 169 -15.57 2.26 -26.48
C ALA A 169 -14.16 2.42 -25.92
N LEU A 170 -13.30 3.18 -26.61
CA LEU A 170 -11.93 3.45 -26.18
C LEU A 170 -11.87 4.33 -24.93
N ARG A 171 -12.69 5.39 -24.84
CA ARG A 171 -12.81 6.21 -23.62
C ARG A 171 -13.31 5.40 -22.43
N ALA A 172 -14.31 4.53 -22.64
CA ALA A 172 -14.81 3.65 -21.59
C ALA A 172 -13.72 2.68 -21.10
N ARG A 173 -12.95 2.10 -22.02
CA ARG A 173 -11.83 1.21 -21.71
C ARG A 173 -10.71 1.95 -20.96
N ALA A 174 -10.34 3.14 -21.41
CA ALA A 174 -9.34 3.99 -20.76
C ALA A 174 -9.77 4.37 -19.34
N ALA A 175 -11.02 4.79 -19.15
CA ALA A 175 -11.56 5.11 -17.83
C ALA A 175 -11.59 3.91 -16.88
N ALA A 176 -11.99 2.73 -17.37
CA ALA A 176 -11.95 1.50 -16.58
C ALA A 176 -10.51 1.12 -16.17
N ARG A 177 -9.56 1.30 -17.09
CA ARG A 177 -8.14 1.05 -16.84
C ARG A 177 -7.53 2.03 -15.84
N ASP A 178 -7.88 3.31 -15.93
CA ASP A 178 -7.45 4.32 -14.96
C ASP A 178 -7.98 4.04 -13.56
N GLU A 179 -9.21 3.53 -13.43
CA GLU A 179 -9.75 3.07 -12.16
C GLU A 179 -8.97 1.85 -11.63
N GLU A 180 -8.66 0.86 -12.48
CA GLU A 180 -7.85 -0.29 -12.09
C GLU A 180 -6.45 0.13 -11.63
N ILE A 181 -5.81 1.05 -12.35
CA ILE A 181 -4.50 1.62 -11.99
C ILE A 181 -4.59 2.31 -10.62
N ARG A 182 -5.62 3.12 -10.37
CA ARG A 182 -5.82 3.80 -9.08
C ARG A 182 -6.04 2.81 -7.94
N ALA A 183 -6.88 1.81 -8.14
CA ALA A 183 -7.16 0.78 -7.14
C ALA A 183 -5.90 -0.04 -6.82
N LEU A 184 -5.15 -0.48 -7.84
CA LEU A 184 -3.93 -1.24 -7.66
C LEU A 184 -2.83 -0.41 -7.00
N ALA A 185 -2.68 0.87 -7.38
CA ALA A 185 -1.71 1.77 -6.76
C ALA A 185 -2.03 2.03 -5.26
N ALA A 186 -3.31 2.19 -4.92
CA ALA A 186 -3.74 2.37 -3.53
C ALA A 186 -3.44 1.11 -2.69
N ARG A 187 -3.74 -0.07 -3.23
CA ARG A 187 -3.41 -1.35 -2.58
C ARG A 187 -1.90 -1.51 -2.39
N LEU A 188 -1.10 -1.22 -3.42
CA LEU A 188 0.36 -1.28 -3.37
C LEU A 188 0.95 -0.37 -2.29
N ALA A 189 0.40 0.84 -2.13
CA ALA A 189 0.81 1.74 -1.05
C ALA A 189 0.50 1.16 0.34
N GLY A 190 -0.66 0.51 0.48
CA GLY A 190 -1.04 -0.23 1.68
C GLY A 190 -0.06 -1.37 2.00
N ASP A 191 0.25 -2.20 1.00
CA ASP A 191 1.15 -3.35 1.15
C ASP A 191 2.57 -2.92 1.53
N ARG A 192 3.10 -1.86 0.91
CA ARG A 192 4.40 -1.28 1.30
C ARG A 192 4.41 -0.71 2.72
N SER A 193 3.32 -0.06 3.12
CA SER A 193 3.17 0.45 4.50
C SER A 193 3.17 -0.69 5.51
N LEU A 194 2.46 -1.79 5.22
CA LEU A 194 2.46 -2.99 6.06
C LEU A 194 3.85 -3.62 6.13
N ALA A 195 4.54 -3.80 5.00
CA ALA A 195 5.89 -4.34 4.96
C ALA A 195 6.88 -3.49 5.77
N ALA A 196 6.78 -2.16 5.66
CA ALA A 196 7.61 -1.22 6.43
C ALA A 196 7.33 -1.32 7.94
N ARG A 197 6.06 -1.42 8.35
CA ARG A 197 5.68 -1.58 9.76
C ARG A 197 6.18 -2.90 10.35
N ILE A 198 6.07 -4.00 9.61
CA ILE A 198 6.61 -5.30 10.03
C ILE A 198 8.14 -5.22 10.12
N GLY A 199 8.80 -4.59 9.15
CA GLY A 199 10.25 -4.38 9.16
C GLY A 199 10.73 -3.55 10.34
N SER A 200 10.05 -2.46 10.67
CA SER A 200 10.34 -1.63 11.86
C SER A 200 10.15 -2.42 13.14
N TRP A 201 9.02 -3.12 13.27
CA TRP A 201 8.76 -3.95 14.43
C TRP A 201 9.83 -5.03 14.61
N ARG A 202 10.31 -5.65 13.51
CA ARG A 202 11.41 -6.62 13.54
C ARG A 202 12.76 -6.04 13.93
N ALA A 203 13.03 -4.78 13.59
CA ALA A 203 14.24 -4.11 14.03
C ALA A 203 14.25 -3.88 15.55
N ASP A 204 13.08 -3.52 16.11
CA ASP A 204 12.90 -3.30 17.54
C ASP A 204 12.73 -4.61 18.33
N CYS A 205 12.25 -5.66 17.67
CA CYS A 205 11.93 -6.95 18.26
C CYS A 205 12.56 -8.11 17.45
N PRO A 206 13.85 -8.41 17.70
CA PRO A 206 14.52 -9.54 17.08
C PRO A 206 13.82 -10.86 17.42
N PRO A 207 13.94 -11.89 16.55
CA PRO A 207 13.31 -13.18 16.77
C PRO A 207 13.76 -13.78 18.11
N GLY A 208 12.80 -14.26 18.91
CA GLY A 208 13.08 -14.85 20.23
C GLY A 208 13.08 -13.87 21.40
N MET A 209 13.21 -12.55 21.16
CA MET A 209 13.23 -11.54 22.22
C MET A 209 11.97 -11.57 23.10
N LEU A 210 10.79 -11.79 22.51
CA LEU A 210 9.54 -11.88 23.27
C LEU A 210 9.48 -13.12 24.15
N ALA A 211 10.05 -14.24 23.70
CA ALA A 211 10.13 -15.46 24.50
C ALA A 211 11.10 -15.28 25.68
N GLU A 212 12.24 -14.62 25.44
CA GLU A 212 13.19 -14.26 26.49
C GLU A 212 12.57 -13.30 27.52
N LEU A 213 11.91 -12.23 27.07
CA LEU A 213 11.21 -11.29 27.95
C LEU A 213 10.10 -11.97 28.77
N ALA A 214 9.36 -12.90 28.16
CA ALA A 214 8.35 -13.68 28.87
C ALA A 214 8.99 -14.58 29.94
N ALA A 215 10.11 -15.24 29.63
CA ALA A 215 10.84 -16.07 30.60
C ALA A 215 11.38 -15.22 31.77
N VAL A 216 11.95 -14.06 31.49
CA VAL A 216 12.42 -13.10 32.51
C VAL A 216 11.26 -12.62 33.37
N ALA A 217 10.12 -12.28 32.78
CA ALA A 217 8.94 -11.84 33.52
C ALA A 217 8.39 -12.92 34.45
N THR A 218 8.38 -14.19 34.01
CA THR A 218 7.99 -15.34 34.83
C THR A 218 8.95 -15.52 36.00
N SER A 219 10.26 -15.55 35.74
CA SER A 219 11.27 -15.70 36.81
C SER A 219 11.24 -14.55 37.82
N ALA A 220 11.04 -13.32 37.36
CA ALA A 220 10.89 -12.16 38.23
C ALA A 220 9.64 -12.27 39.12
N ARG A 221 8.54 -12.80 38.59
CA ARG A 221 7.30 -13.04 39.35
C ARG A 221 7.50 -14.11 40.42
N GLU A 222 8.11 -15.24 40.07
CA GLU A 222 8.43 -16.32 41.02
C GLU A 222 9.34 -15.82 42.14
N THR A 223 10.35 -15.01 41.79
CA THR A 223 11.27 -14.40 42.78
C THR A 223 10.52 -13.45 43.72
N ALA A 224 9.61 -12.63 43.20
CA ALA A 224 8.79 -11.72 43.99
C ALA A 224 7.82 -12.47 44.92
N GLU A 225 7.21 -13.55 44.46
CA GLU A 225 6.36 -14.43 45.27
C GLU A 225 7.17 -15.08 46.41
N ALA A 226 8.36 -15.62 46.13
CA ALA A 226 9.24 -16.21 47.14
C ALA A 226 9.70 -15.17 48.18
N ALA A 227 10.07 -13.96 47.74
CA ALA A 227 10.45 -12.88 48.63
C ALA A 227 9.28 -12.44 49.53
N THR A 228 8.06 -12.41 48.98
CA THR A 228 6.84 -12.09 49.76
C THR A 228 6.56 -13.16 50.80
N ALA A 229 6.68 -14.44 50.45
CA ALA A 229 6.52 -15.53 51.42
C ALA A 229 7.56 -15.45 52.55
N THR A 230 8.83 -15.22 52.21
CA THR A 230 9.92 -15.05 53.19
C THR A 230 9.67 -13.85 54.12
N LEU A 231 9.12 -12.75 53.59
CA LEU A 231 8.77 -11.58 54.39
C LEU A 231 7.64 -11.87 55.37
N GLU A 232 6.60 -12.60 54.95
CA GLU A 232 5.50 -13.00 55.84
C GLU A 232 5.99 -13.96 56.95
N GLU A 233 6.83 -14.93 56.62
CA GLU A 233 7.47 -15.80 57.61
C GLU A 233 8.29 -15.00 58.64
N ALA A 234 9.10 -14.04 58.17
CA ALA A 234 9.89 -13.17 59.04
C ALA A 234 9.01 -12.26 59.93
N ARG A 235 7.85 -11.82 59.42
CA ARG A 235 6.86 -11.04 60.20
C ARG A 235 6.22 -11.89 61.29
N THR A 236 5.84 -13.12 60.99
CA THR A 236 5.29 -14.05 61.99
C THR A 236 6.34 -14.38 63.05
N ALA A 237 7.57 -14.73 62.67
CA ALA A 237 8.64 -15.02 63.62
C ALA A 237 8.98 -13.82 64.51
N ARG A 238 8.92 -12.60 63.96
CA ARG A 238 9.07 -11.37 64.76
C ARG A 238 7.92 -11.20 65.77
N ALA A 239 6.68 -11.43 65.35
CA ALA A 239 5.54 -11.32 66.26
C ALA A 239 5.63 -12.32 67.43
N GLU A 240 6.03 -13.57 67.16
CA GLU A 240 6.27 -14.59 68.19
C GLU A 240 7.43 -14.21 69.13
N ALA A 241 8.51 -13.63 68.59
CA ALA A 241 9.63 -13.15 69.39
C ALA A 241 9.23 -11.96 70.27
N ASP A 242 8.42 -11.04 69.75
CA ASP A 242 7.88 -9.89 70.49
C ASP A 242 6.94 -10.36 71.63
N GLU A 243 6.10 -11.39 71.39
CA GLU A 243 5.26 -12.03 72.42
C GLU A 243 6.10 -12.70 73.51
N THR A 244 7.09 -13.51 73.13
CA THR A 244 8.01 -14.16 74.07
C THR A 244 8.79 -13.13 74.91
N ALA A 245 9.21 -12.02 74.30
CA ALA A 245 9.89 -10.93 75.00
C ALA A 245 8.96 -10.23 76.00
N ALA A 246 7.68 -10.04 75.67
CA ALA A 246 6.68 -9.49 76.56
C ALA A 246 6.41 -10.40 77.77
N GLU A 247 6.25 -11.71 77.55
CA GLU A 247 6.11 -12.70 78.63
C GLU A 247 7.33 -12.71 79.55
N ALA A 248 8.55 -12.72 78.99
CA ALA A 248 9.78 -12.67 79.76
C ALA A 248 9.90 -11.38 80.59
N ALA A 249 9.47 -10.24 80.05
CA ALA A 249 9.41 -8.97 80.76
C ALA A 249 8.41 -9.03 81.93
N GLN A 250 7.22 -9.60 81.73
CA GLN A 250 6.23 -9.78 82.79
C GLN A 250 6.77 -10.67 83.92
N VAL A 251 7.36 -11.82 83.60
CA VAL A 251 7.96 -12.72 84.60
C VAL A 251 9.07 -12.01 85.36
N ARG A 252 9.91 -11.23 84.68
CA ARG A 252 10.96 -10.44 85.34
C ARG A 252 10.36 -9.46 86.34
N ASP A 253 9.32 -8.73 85.95
CA ASP A 253 8.68 -7.74 86.80
C ASP A 253 8.00 -8.39 88.02
N GLU A 254 7.29 -9.51 87.85
CA GLU A 254 6.73 -10.31 88.94
C GLU A 254 7.80 -10.80 89.94
N ARG A 255 8.95 -11.25 89.43
CA ARG A 255 10.09 -11.70 90.25
C ARG A 255 10.72 -10.52 91.00
N GLN A 256 10.83 -9.35 90.38
CA GLN A 256 11.30 -8.14 91.03
C GLN A 256 10.34 -7.71 92.15
N GLU A 257 9.03 -7.74 91.92
CA GLU A 257 8.04 -7.45 92.97
C GLU A 257 8.11 -8.44 94.14
N ALA A 258 8.24 -9.73 93.85
CA ALA A 258 8.40 -10.77 94.87
C ALA A 258 9.68 -10.55 95.68
N ALA A 259 10.79 -10.23 95.02
CA ALA A 259 12.05 -9.90 95.68
C ALA A 259 11.93 -8.65 96.56
N GLN A 260 11.25 -7.60 96.08
CA GLN A 260 10.98 -6.39 96.86
C GLN A 260 10.09 -6.68 98.08
N ARG A 261 9.04 -7.49 97.92
CA ARG A 261 8.19 -7.94 99.04
C ARG A 261 9.00 -8.72 100.08
N ALA A 262 9.80 -9.69 99.64
CA ALA A 262 10.68 -10.46 100.53
C ALA A 262 11.69 -9.56 101.26
N ARG A 263 12.26 -8.56 100.56
CA ARG A 263 13.16 -7.57 101.17
C ARG A 263 12.46 -6.75 102.26
N ARG A 264 11.27 -6.24 101.99
CA ARG A 264 10.46 -5.49 102.98
C ARG A 264 10.14 -6.33 104.23
N VAL A 265 9.79 -7.61 104.05
CA VAL A 265 9.56 -8.53 105.17
C VAL A 265 10.84 -8.78 105.97
N ALA A 266 11.96 -9.02 105.29
CA ALA A 266 13.26 -9.20 105.95
C ALA A 266 13.66 -7.96 106.76
N ASP A 267 13.47 -6.76 106.21
CA ASP A 267 13.74 -5.49 106.90
C ASP A 267 12.82 -5.32 108.13
N ALA A 268 11.54 -5.69 108.03
CA ALA A 268 10.60 -5.66 109.15
C ALA A 268 10.97 -6.65 110.26
N LEU A 269 11.37 -7.87 109.91
CA LEU A 269 11.87 -8.89 110.84
C LEU A 269 13.17 -8.44 111.53
N ALA A 270 14.09 -7.83 110.78
CA ALA A 270 15.31 -7.25 111.34
C ALA A 270 14.99 -6.14 112.35
N GLY A 271 14.03 -5.26 112.05
CA GLY A 271 13.54 -4.23 112.97
C GLY A 271 12.88 -4.80 114.23
N LEU A 272 12.13 -5.91 114.13
CA LEU A 272 11.59 -6.63 115.29
C LEU A 272 12.69 -7.24 116.16
N ALA A 273 13.67 -7.91 115.53
CA ALA A 273 14.81 -8.51 116.22
C ALA A 273 15.67 -7.46 116.93
N PHE A 274 15.83 -6.28 116.34
CA PHE A 274 16.51 -5.13 116.97
C PHE A 274 15.76 -4.66 118.22
N ARG A 275 14.44 -4.44 118.13
CA ARG A 275 13.60 -4.04 119.30
C ARG A 275 13.58 -5.08 120.42
N LEU A 276 13.57 -6.38 120.09
CA LEU A 276 13.68 -7.45 121.08
C LEU A 276 15.01 -7.39 121.83
N ARG A 277 16.13 -7.17 121.12
CA ARG A 277 17.45 -6.98 121.73
C ARG A 277 17.49 -5.76 122.63
N GLU A 278 16.99 -4.61 122.17
CA GLU A 278 16.92 -3.41 123.02
C GLU A 278 16.09 -3.66 124.28
N ARG A 279 14.92 -4.31 124.19
CA ARG A 279 14.09 -4.61 125.37
C ARG A 279 14.82 -5.50 126.38
N SER A 280 15.59 -6.49 125.92
CA SER A 280 16.43 -7.32 126.80
C SER A 280 17.54 -6.50 127.49
N ALA A 281 18.13 -5.53 126.78
CA ALA A 281 19.12 -4.60 127.36
C ALA A 281 18.47 -3.63 128.36
N TRP A 282 17.26 -3.12 128.08
CA TRP A 282 16.48 -2.30 129.01
C TRP A 282 16.11 -3.09 130.28
N GLN A 283 15.72 -4.36 130.16
CA GLN A 283 15.44 -5.23 131.31
C GLN A 283 16.70 -5.56 132.13
N ALA A 284 17.87 -5.72 131.48
CA ALA A 284 19.14 -5.87 132.19
C ALA A 284 19.48 -4.59 132.99
N LYS A 285 19.33 -3.43 132.36
CA LYS A 285 19.55 -2.11 132.99
C LYS A 285 18.58 -1.83 134.14
N LEU A 286 17.35 -2.34 134.07
CA LEU A 286 16.33 -2.23 135.12
C LEU A 286 16.65 -3.14 136.33
N ARG A 287 17.34 -4.27 136.13
CA ARG A 287 17.84 -5.13 137.23
C ARG A 287 19.11 -4.59 137.89
N GLU A 288 19.90 -3.77 137.19
CA GLU A 288 21.05 -3.08 137.77
C GLU A 288 20.66 -1.85 138.61
N LEU A 289 19.39 -1.40 138.52
CA LEU A 289 18.85 -0.25 139.24
C LEU A 289 17.91 -0.63 140.41
N ALA A 290 17.73 -1.93 140.69
CA ALA A 290 16.94 -2.48 141.80
C ALA A 290 17.85 -3.16 142.82
#